data_AF-A0A327M667-F1
#
_entry.id   AF-A0A327M667-F1
#
_cell.length_a   1.000
_cell.length_b   1.000
_cell.length_c   1.000
_cell.angle_alpha   90.00
_cell.angle_beta   90.00
_cell.angle_gamma   90.00
#
_symmetry.space_group_name_H-M   'P 1'
#
loop_
_entity.id
_entity.type
_entity.pdbx_description
1 polymer ?
#
loop_
_entity_poly.entity_id
_entity_poly.type
_entity_poly.pdbx_seq_one_letter_code
_entity_poly.pdbx_strand_id
1 'polypeptide(L)'
;MAALAPWAGAGFCLAGAWLLRSAWARRARARAAMARGLAAPPLAPSLAMMGEMMPPIIRLGLILAGLQGLLAYGMTGGVFSLFDLAGFLFLLLAYDLWLRCRTRYRLPDAAG
;
A
#
# COMPACT_ATOMS: atom_id res chain seq x y z
N MET A 1 -22.17 22.48 -12.36
CA MET A 1 -21.78 21.13 -11.89
C MET A 1 -21.00 21.33 -10.60
N ALA A 2 -21.52 20.87 -9.46
CA ALA A 2 -20.85 21.06 -8.18
C ALA A 2 -19.66 20.08 -8.12
N ALA A 3 -18.44 20.60 -8.05
CA ALA A 3 -17.28 19.78 -7.72
C ALA A 3 -17.56 19.12 -6.36
N LEU A 4 -17.50 17.79 -6.29
CA LEU A 4 -17.45 17.10 -5.01
C LEU A 4 -16.26 17.71 -4.26
N ALA A 5 -16.51 18.25 -3.06
CA ALA A 5 -15.46 18.90 -2.28
C ALA A 5 -14.25 17.96 -2.12
N PRO A 6 -13.00 18.48 -2.04
CA PRO A 6 -11.75 17.70 -2.11
C PRO A 6 -11.49 16.78 -0.89
N TRP A 7 -12.53 16.45 -0.12
CA TRP A 7 -12.46 15.58 1.04
C TRP A 7 -12.06 14.15 0.66
N ALA A 8 -12.40 13.68 -0.55
CA ALA A 8 -12.01 12.36 -1.02
C ALA A 8 -10.49 12.27 -1.21
N GLY A 9 -9.89 13.23 -1.92
CA GLY A 9 -8.45 13.33 -2.10
C GLY A 9 -7.70 13.48 -0.77
N ALA A 10 -8.25 14.27 0.15
CA ALA A 10 -7.68 14.40 1.50
C ALA A 10 -7.71 13.06 2.25
N GLY A 11 -8.83 12.32 2.15
CA GLY A 11 -8.96 10.98 2.69
C GLY A 11 -7.94 10.01 2.12
N PHE A 12 -7.75 10.00 0.80
CA PHE A 12 -6.75 9.15 0.15
C PHE A 12 -5.31 9.51 0.55
N CYS A 13 -5.00 10.80 0.66
CA CYS A 13 -3.70 11.27 1.14
C CYS A 13 -3.44 10.86 2.59
N LEU A 14 -4.42 11.01 3.49
CA LEU A 14 -4.30 10.59 4.89
C LEU A 14 -4.12 9.07 5.01
N ALA A 15 -4.90 8.29 4.25
CA ALA A 15 -4.78 6.84 4.21
C ALA A 15 -3.40 6.41 3.66
N GLY A 16 -2.94 7.04 2.58
CA GLY A 16 -1.61 6.79 2.02
C GLY A 16 -0.49 7.14 2.99
N ALA A 17 -0.57 8.28 3.66
CA ALA A 17 0.40 8.68 4.68
C ALA A 17 0.42 7.70 5.86
N TRP A 18 -0.74 7.21 6.29
CA TRP A 18 -0.85 6.18 7.32
C TRP A 18 -0.21 4.85 6.89
N LEU A 19 -0.43 4.42 5.64
CA LEU A 19 0.21 3.23 5.08
C LEU A 19 1.73 3.40 5.05
N LEU A 20 2.25 4.53 4.56
CA LEU A 20 3.69 4.80 4.57
C LEU A 20 4.26 4.76 5.99
N ARG A 21 3.62 5.45 6.94
CA ARG A 21 4.07 5.47 8.34
C ARG A 21 4.10 4.07 8.94
N SER A 22 3.07 3.26 8.70
CA SER A 22 3.01 1.88 9.21
C SER A 22 4.05 0.96 8.55
N ALA A 23 4.34 1.16 7.26
CA ALA A 23 5.40 0.46 6.54
C ALA A 23 6.78 0.79 7.12
N TRP A 24 7.07 2.07 7.36
CA TRP A 24 8.32 2.52 7.98
C TRP A 24 8.48 1.99 9.41
N ALA A 25 7.43 2.06 10.23
CA ALA A 25 7.44 1.52 11.58
C ALA A 25 7.75 0.02 11.58
N ARG A 26 7.15 -0.74 10.67
CA ARG A 26 7.44 -2.17 10.49
C ARG A 26 8.88 -2.43 10.07
N ARG A 27 9.39 -1.69 9.08
CA ARG A 27 10.78 -1.78 8.63
C ARG A 27 11.78 -1.44 9.75
N ALA A 28 11.45 -0.47 10.60
CA ALA A 28 12.29 -0.12 11.75
C ALA A 28 12.29 -1.25 12.80
N ARG A 29 11.11 -1.78 13.16
CA ARG A 29 10.97 -2.87 14.13
C ARG A 29 11.65 -4.16 13.66
N ALA A 30 11.49 -4.53 12.39
CA ALA A 30 12.13 -5.74 11.86
C ALA A 30 13.66 -5.62 11.82
N ARG A 31 14.20 -4.44 11.46
CA ARG A 31 15.65 -4.19 11.54
C ARG A 31 16.16 -4.21 12.98
N ALA A 32 15.41 -3.65 13.92
CA ALA A 32 15.76 -3.71 15.34
C ALA A 32 15.74 -5.16 15.88
N ALA A 33 14.77 -5.98 15.48
CA ALA A 33 14.72 -7.39 15.84
C ALA A 33 15.90 -8.19 15.26
N MET A 34 16.23 -7.96 13.99
CA MET A 34 17.38 -8.59 13.33
C MET A 34 18.71 -8.20 13.99
N ALA A 35 18.87 -6.93 14.40
CA ALA A 35 20.03 -6.47 15.16
C ALA A 35 20.16 -7.12 16.55
N ARG A 36 19.04 -7.62 17.11
CA ARG A 36 19.01 -8.39 18.36
C ARG A 36 19.18 -9.90 18.15
N GLY A 37 19.41 -10.34 16.92
CA GLY A 37 19.57 -11.77 16.59
C GLY A 37 18.26 -12.57 16.62
N LEU A 38 17.10 -11.92 16.69
CA LEU A 38 15.80 -12.61 16.68
C LEU A 38 15.51 -13.14 15.27
N ALA A 39 15.29 -14.45 15.15
CA ALA A 39 14.93 -15.08 13.89
C ALA A 39 13.52 -14.65 13.47
N ALA A 40 13.33 -14.43 12.16
CA ALA A 40 12.00 -14.28 11.60
C ALA A 40 11.23 -15.61 11.75
N PRO A 41 9.90 -15.56 11.95
CA PRO A 41 9.13 -16.78 12.15
C PRO A 41 9.19 -17.66 10.89
N PRO A 42 9.34 -18.98 11.04
CA PRO A 42 9.37 -19.89 9.90
C PRO A 42 8.01 -19.86 9.20
N LEU A 43 8.02 -19.74 7.87
CA LEU A 43 6.80 -19.86 7.07
C LEU A 43 6.65 -21.27 6.55
N ALA A 44 5.40 -21.76 6.54
CA ALA A 44 5.04 -22.93 5.77
C ALA A 44 5.38 -22.69 4.27
N PRO A 45 5.89 -23.69 3.53
CA PRO A 45 6.29 -23.54 2.13
C PRO A 45 5.19 -22.96 1.22
N SER A 46 3.93 -23.34 1.46
CA SER A 46 2.76 -22.80 0.74
C SER A 46 2.55 -21.30 0.98
N LEU A 47 2.78 -20.81 2.20
CA LEU A 47 2.69 -19.40 2.55
C LEU A 47 3.88 -18.59 2.03
N ALA A 48 5.06 -19.22 1.93
CA ALA A 48 6.22 -18.60 1.29
C ALA A 48 5.95 -18.36 -0.20
N MET A 49 5.45 -19.38 -0.90
CA MET A 49 5.11 -19.30 -2.33
C MET A 49 3.99 -18.26 -2.58
N MET A 50 2.95 -18.25 -1.74
CA MET A 50 1.90 -17.23 -1.78
C MET A 50 2.46 -15.82 -1.55
N GLY A 51 3.39 -15.67 -0.60
CA GLY A 51 4.05 -14.41 -0.28
C GLY A 51 4.92 -13.85 -1.41
N GLU A 52 5.35 -14.70 -2.35
CA GLU A 52 6.13 -14.33 -3.53
C GLU A 52 5.24 -14.04 -4.74
N MET A 53 4.16 -14.80 -4.94
CA MET A 53 3.26 -14.66 -6.09
C MET A 53 2.19 -13.56 -5.91
N MET A 54 1.74 -13.28 -4.69
CA MET A 54 0.71 -12.25 -4.45
C MET A 54 1.15 -10.81 -4.74
N PRO A 55 2.37 -10.36 -4.38
CA PRO A 55 2.81 -9.00 -4.66
C PRO A 55 2.74 -8.57 -6.14
N PRO A 56 3.22 -9.36 -7.12
CA PRO A 56 3.11 -8.98 -8.53
C PRO A 56 1.66 -8.95 -9.02
N ILE A 57 0.81 -9.87 -8.58
CA ILE A 57 -0.62 -9.90 -8.94
C ILE A 57 -1.34 -8.66 -8.43
N ILE A 58 -1.13 -8.32 -7.15
CA ILE A 58 -1.72 -7.12 -6.54
C ILE A 58 -1.20 -5.87 -7.26
N ARG A 59 0.09 -5.80 -7.60
CA ARG A 59 0.66 -4.66 -8.33
C ARG A 59 0.00 -4.47 -9.70
N LEU A 60 -0.22 -5.56 -10.46
CA LEU A 60 -0.94 -5.48 -11.72
C LEU A 60 -2.36 -4.93 -11.51
N GLY A 61 -3.07 -5.41 -10.49
CA GLY A 61 -4.39 -4.88 -10.12
C GLY A 61 -4.36 -3.39 -9.78
N LEU A 62 -3.37 -2.91 -9.03
CA LEU A 62 -3.20 -1.49 -8.70
C LEU A 62 -2.93 -0.64 -9.95
N ILE A 63 -2.11 -1.13 -10.88
CA ILE A 63 -1.83 -0.43 -12.14
C ILE A 63 -3.11 -0.29 -12.96
N LEU A 64 -3.88 -1.38 -13.10
CA LEU A 64 -5.16 -1.36 -13.81
C LEU A 64 -6.17 -0.43 -13.13
N ALA A 65 -6.26 -0.45 -11.80
CA ALA A 65 -7.12 0.46 -11.05
C ALA A 65 -6.72 1.93 -11.24
N GLY A 66 -5.42 2.23 -11.24
CA GLY A 66 -4.89 3.57 -11.53
C GLY A 66 -5.27 4.03 -12.94
N LEU A 67 -5.08 3.17 -13.94
CA LEU A 67 -5.42 3.46 -15.33
C LEU A 67 -6.94 3.67 -15.51
N GLN A 68 -7.76 2.84 -14.89
CA GLN A 68 -9.22 3.01 -14.89
C GLN A 68 -9.63 4.34 -14.24
N GLY A 69 -9.00 4.73 -13.13
CA GLY A 69 -9.25 6.02 -12.49
C GLY A 69 -8.89 7.20 -13.39
N LEU A 70 -7.75 7.13 -14.09
CA LEU A 70 -7.33 8.12 -15.09
C LEU A 70 -8.32 8.23 -16.26
N LEU A 71 -8.75 7.09 -16.82
CA LEU A 71 -9.75 7.06 -17.90
C LEU A 71 -11.10 7.62 -17.44
N ALA A 72 -11.56 7.22 -16.26
CA ALA A 72 -12.81 7.71 -15.69
C ALA A 72 -12.79 9.24 -15.47
N TYR A 73 -11.67 9.79 -14.99
CA TYR A 73 -11.49 11.24 -14.87
C TYR A 73 -11.58 11.94 -16.24
N GLY A 74 -10.93 11.39 -17.27
CA GLY A 74 -10.99 11.93 -18.64
C GLY A 74 -12.39 11.88 -19.26
N MET A 75 -13.16 10.83 -19.00
CA MET A 75 -14.51 10.65 -19.57
C MET A 75 -15.60 11.43 -18.82
N THR A 76 -15.44 11.68 -17.52
CA THR A 76 -16.46 12.35 -16.70
C THR A 76 -16.38 13.88 -16.75
N GLY A 77 -15.38 14.46 -17.41
CA GLY A 77 -15.28 15.92 -17.59
C GLY A 77 -15.09 16.71 -16.28
N GLY A 78 -14.44 16.12 -15.27
CA GLY A 78 -14.11 16.82 -14.02
C GLY A 78 -15.13 16.69 -12.88
N VAL A 79 -15.96 15.63 -12.87
CA VAL A 79 -16.81 15.28 -11.70
C VAL A 79 -15.95 15.00 -10.46
N PHE A 80 -14.76 14.41 -10.67
CA PHE A 80 -13.70 14.32 -9.67
C PHE A 80 -12.73 15.48 -9.80
N SER A 81 -12.22 15.99 -8.69
CA SER A 81 -11.17 17.02 -8.74
C SER A 81 -9.81 16.39 -9.09
N LEU A 82 -8.91 17.19 -9.67
CA LEU A 82 -7.53 16.75 -9.91
C LEU A 82 -6.83 16.30 -8.61
N PHE A 83 -7.22 16.90 -7.49
CA PHE A 83 -6.71 16.54 -6.16
C PHE A 83 -7.17 15.15 -5.72
N ASP A 84 -8.41 14.76 -6.03
CA ASP A 84 -8.92 13.41 -5.72
C ASP A 84 -8.20 12.35 -6.54
N LEU A 85 -7.94 12.62 -7.82
CA LEU A 85 -7.17 11.72 -8.68
C LEU A 85 -5.73 11.57 -8.17
N ALA A 86 -5.07 12.68 -7.83
CA ALA A 86 -3.72 12.66 -7.28
C ALA A 86 -3.66 11.88 -5.95
N GLY A 87 -4.62 12.11 -5.06
CA GLY A 87 -4.75 11.38 -3.80
C GLY A 87 -4.96 9.89 -4.00
N PHE A 88 -5.83 9.51 -4.95
CA PHE A 88 -6.08 8.11 -5.30
C PHE A 88 -4.81 7.42 -5.83
N LEU A 89 -4.11 8.03 -6.77
CA LEU A 89 -2.85 7.49 -7.30
C LEU A 89 -1.77 7.38 -6.23
N PHE A 90 -1.68 8.38 -5.35
CA PHE A 90 -0.79 8.35 -4.19
C PHE A 90 -1.12 7.18 -3.25
N LEU A 91 -2.41 6.94 -2.98
CA LEU A 91 -2.85 5.83 -2.15
C LEU A 91 -2.46 4.48 -2.76
N LEU A 92 -2.64 4.28 -4.06
CA LEU A 92 -2.22 3.05 -4.75
C LEU A 92 -0.70 2.81 -4.62
N LEU A 93 0.10 3.87 -4.81
CA LEU A 93 1.55 3.80 -4.68
C LEU A 93 1.98 3.50 -3.23
N ALA A 94 1.36 4.17 -2.26
CA ALA A 94 1.59 3.94 -0.84
C ALA A 94 1.22 2.52 -0.43
N TYR A 95 0.15 1.97 -0.99
CA TYR A 95 -0.29 0.60 -0.75
C TYR A 95 0.68 -0.45 -1.33
N ASP A 96 1.16 -0.29 -2.57
CA ASP A 96 2.20 -1.17 -3.13
C ASP A 96 3.47 -1.17 -2.25
N LEU A 97 3.93 0.01 -1.82
CA LEU A 97 5.11 0.11 -0.95
C LEU A 97 4.87 -0.55 0.41
N TRP A 98 3.69 -0.32 0.99
CA TRP A 98 3.30 -0.95 2.26
C TRP A 98 3.25 -2.47 2.15
N LEU A 99 2.66 -2.99 1.07
CA LEU A 99 2.57 -4.43 0.83
C LEU A 99 3.97 -5.05 0.72
N ARG A 100 4.88 -4.44 -0.06
CA ARG A 100 6.28 -4.88 -0.16
C ARG A 100 6.98 -4.88 1.19
N CYS A 101 6.77 -3.85 2.00
CA CYS A 101 7.34 -3.80 3.35
C CYS A 101 6.74 -4.87 4.25
N ARG A 102 5.44 -5.15 4.13
CA ARG A 102 4.75 -6.15 4.94
C ARG A 102 5.18 -7.57 4.59
N THR A 103 5.40 -7.88 3.32
CA THR A 103 5.85 -9.21 2.88
C THR A 103 7.34 -9.43 3.15
N ARG A 104 8.18 -8.40 2.99
CA ARG A 104 9.63 -8.47 3.22
C ARG A 104 10.03 -8.42 4.69
N TYR A 105 9.39 -7.57 5.49
CA TYR A 105 9.73 -7.39 6.91
C TYR A 105 8.73 -8.12 7.80
N ARG A 106 8.95 -9.43 7.94
CA ARG A 106 8.25 -10.29 8.89
C ARG A 106 8.76 -9.96 10.30
N LEU A 107 7.83 -9.71 11.22
CA LEU A 107 8.18 -9.47 12.61
C LEU A 107 8.23 -10.83 13.32
N PRO A 108 9.18 -11.05 14.23
CA PRO A 108 9.14 -12.20 15.14
C PRO A 108 7.79 -12.21 15.85
N ASP A 109 7.17 -13.39 15.96
CA ASP A 109 6.01 -13.55 16.82
C ASP A 109 6.45 -13.23 18.25
N ALA A 110 5.71 -12.35 18.93
CA ALA A 110 5.96 -12.01 20.33
C ALA A 110 5.48 -13.14 21.27
N ALA A 111 5.73 -14.39 20.88
CA ALA A 111 5.46 -15.59 21.65
C ALA A 111 6.81 -16.24 21.99
N GLY A 112 7.43 -15.67 23.03
CA GLY A 112 8.28 -16.42 23.95
C GLY A 112 7.44 -16.75 25.17
#